data_AF-A0A9D1EXB0-F1
#
_entry.id   AF-A0A9D1EXB0-F1
#
_cell.length_a   1.000
_cell.length_b   1.000
_cell.length_c   1.000
_cell.angle_alpha   90.00
_cell.angle_beta   90.00
_cell.angle_gamma   90.00
#
_symmetry.space_group_name_H-M   'P 1'
#
loop_
_entity.id
_entity.type
_entity.pdbx_description
1 polymer ?
#
loop_
_entity_poly.entity_id
_entity_poly.type
_entity_poly.pdbx_seq_one_letter_code
_entity_poly.pdbx_strand_id
1 'polypeptide(L)'
;MSNRVKFYGKADMANGYMLEKALPILQQLKLSKEYVNINDVIELYNVYKFINAQIFRKDFNSEEKALFNEENSKIINQIIGRFFSKVDNGTIANYFGKIEREYIEDVLELFDKYKVHKRISWDSFKHFIDSNHIPLFYIVECEKIVNTFDNDIKELILKDNQSIDLLITKYLK
;
A
#
# COMPACT_ATOMS: atom_id res chain seq x y z
N MET A 1 -16.21 -5.02 6.39
CA MET A 1 -15.25 -5.32 5.32
C MET A 1 -15.37 -4.25 4.28
N SER A 2 -14.25 -3.64 3.89
CA SER A 2 -14.24 -2.65 2.81
C SER A 2 -14.77 -3.29 1.52
N ASN A 3 -15.49 -2.53 0.71
CA ASN A 3 -16.00 -3.06 -0.56
C ASN A 3 -14.90 -3.12 -1.65
N ARG A 4 -13.67 -2.75 -1.30
CA ARG A 4 -12.53 -2.63 -2.21
C ARG A 4 -11.74 -3.92 -2.41
N VAL A 5 -10.89 -3.95 -3.44
CA VAL A 5 -9.98 -5.07 -3.76
C VAL A 5 -8.75 -5.06 -2.85
N LYS A 6 -8.53 -6.15 -2.11
CA LYS A 6 -7.31 -6.38 -1.34
C LYS A 6 -6.65 -7.70 -1.75
N PHE A 7 -5.32 -7.69 -1.89
CA PHE A 7 -4.51 -8.88 -2.13
C PHE A 7 -3.81 -9.28 -0.83
N TYR A 8 -4.22 -10.40 -0.25
CA TYR A 8 -3.66 -10.93 1.00
C TYR A 8 -2.54 -11.97 0.77
N GLY A 9 -2.28 -12.34 -0.48
CA GLY A 9 -1.30 -13.37 -0.85
C GLY A 9 -1.89 -14.48 -1.71
N LYS A 10 -1.02 -15.27 -2.36
CA LYS A 10 -1.45 -16.28 -3.35
C LYS A 10 -2.33 -17.39 -2.77
N ALA A 11 -2.12 -17.75 -1.50
CA ALA A 11 -2.81 -18.85 -0.84
C ALA A 11 -4.09 -18.41 -0.10
N ASP A 12 -4.44 -17.12 -0.14
CA ASP A 12 -5.58 -16.60 0.61
C ASP A 12 -6.92 -17.05 0.01
N MET A 13 -7.86 -17.45 0.88
CA MET A 13 -9.18 -17.95 0.46
C MET A 13 -10.09 -16.84 -0.07
N ALA A 14 -9.86 -15.58 0.31
CA ALA A 14 -10.64 -14.43 -0.18
C ALA A 14 -10.33 -14.08 -1.64
N ASN A 15 -9.28 -14.65 -2.24
CA ASN A 15 -8.84 -14.35 -3.60
C ASN A 15 -9.96 -14.52 -4.64
N GLY A 16 -10.86 -15.50 -4.49
CA GLY A 16 -11.99 -15.65 -5.41
C GLY A 16 -12.90 -14.42 -5.43
N TYR A 17 -13.30 -13.93 -4.25
CA TYR A 17 -14.14 -12.74 -4.14
C TYR A 17 -13.40 -11.48 -4.58
N MET A 18 -12.12 -11.35 -4.25
CA MET A 18 -11.31 -10.18 -4.60
C MET A 18 -10.99 -10.10 -6.09
N LEU A 19 -10.78 -11.23 -6.76
CA LEU A 19 -10.60 -11.27 -8.22
C LEU A 19 -11.87 -10.82 -8.97
N GLU A 20 -13.05 -11.20 -8.48
CA GLU A 20 -14.34 -10.76 -9.05
C GLU A 20 -14.49 -9.24 -8.96
N LYS A 21 -14.09 -8.65 -7.82
CA LYS A 21 -14.05 -7.19 -7.66
C LYS A 21 -13.02 -6.48 -8.52
N ALA A 22 -11.91 -7.14 -8.86
CA ALA A 22 -10.87 -6.57 -9.71
C ALA A 22 -11.33 -6.43 -11.18
N LEU A 23 -12.24 -7.29 -11.65
CA LEU A 23 -12.74 -7.26 -13.04
C LEU A 23 -13.30 -5.89 -13.47
N PRO A 24 -14.29 -5.28 -12.78
CA PRO A 24 -14.83 -3.99 -13.21
C PRO A 24 -13.78 -2.87 -13.19
N ILE A 25 -12.77 -2.96 -12.32
CA ILE A 25 -11.65 -2.00 -12.29
C ILE A 25 -10.81 -2.13 -13.56
N LEU A 26 -10.48 -3.36 -13.98
CA LEU A 26 -9.73 -3.62 -15.21
C LEU A 26 -10.53 -3.26 -16.47
N GLN A 27 -11.83 -3.55 -16.50
CA GLN A 27 -12.72 -3.20 -17.62
C GLN A 27 -12.82 -1.69 -17.83
N GLN A 28 -12.73 -0.90 -16.76
CA GLN A 28 -12.82 0.56 -16.79
C GLN A 28 -11.44 1.24 -16.75
N LEU A 29 -10.36 0.47 -16.81
CA LEU A 29 -9.01 0.98 -16.68
C LEU A 29 -8.65 1.87 -17.88
N LYS A 30 -8.25 3.11 -17.59
CA LYS A 30 -7.81 4.08 -18.60
C LYS A 30 -6.61 4.83 -18.06
N LEU A 31 -5.55 4.94 -18.87
CA LEU A 31 -4.34 5.69 -18.50
C LEU A 31 -4.60 7.18 -18.25
N SER A 32 -5.62 7.75 -18.89
CA SER A 32 -6.03 9.15 -18.74
C SER A 32 -6.82 9.43 -17.46
N LYS A 33 -7.24 8.40 -16.71
CA LYS A 33 -7.99 8.58 -15.48
C LYS A 33 -7.07 9.14 -14.39
N GLU A 34 -7.39 10.33 -13.89
CA GLU A 34 -6.73 10.92 -12.73
C GLU A 34 -7.39 10.41 -11.43
N TYR A 35 -6.57 10.18 -10.42
CA TYR A 35 -6.99 9.70 -9.11
C TYR A 35 -6.67 10.76 -8.06
N VAL A 36 -7.68 11.12 -7.25
CA VAL A 36 -7.54 12.07 -6.14
C VAL A 36 -7.50 11.33 -4.79
N ASN A 37 -8.26 10.24 -4.68
CA ASN A 37 -8.31 9.44 -3.46
C ASN A 37 -7.17 8.41 -3.45
N ILE A 38 -6.32 8.48 -2.43
CA ILE A 38 -5.19 7.56 -2.25
C ILE A 38 -5.64 6.10 -2.11
N ASN A 39 -6.80 5.82 -1.50
CA ASN A 39 -7.29 4.45 -1.36
C ASN A 39 -7.66 3.82 -2.71
N ASP A 40 -8.09 4.61 -3.70
CA ASP A 40 -8.36 4.10 -5.06
C ASP A 40 -7.03 3.71 -5.74
N VAL A 41 -5.95 4.44 -5.47
CA VAL A 41 -4.61 4.15 -5.99
C VAL A 41 -4.02 2.91 -5.31
N ILE A 42 -4.24 2.75 -4.01
CA ILE A 42 -3.82 1.54 -3.28
C ILE A 42 -4.65 0.33 -3.72
N GLU A 43 -5.93 0.51 -4.03
CA GLU A 43 -6.77 -0.55 -4.60
C GLU A 43 -6.24 -1.00 -5.97
N LEU A 44 -5.85 -0.07 -6.84
CA LEU A 44 -5.15 -0.40 -8.09
C LEU A 44 -3.86 -1.19 -7.84
N TYR A 45 -3.11 -0.84 -6.79
CA TYR A 45 -1.91 -1.58 -6.44
C TYR A 45 -2.20 -3.03 -6.06
N ASN A 46 -3.31 -3.28 -5.36
CA ASN A 46 -3.77 -4.63 -5.05
C ASN A 46 -4.21 -5.39 -6.31
N VAL A 47 -4.89 -4.73 -7.26
CA VAL A 47 -5.18 -5.32 -8.59
C VAL A 47 -3.88 -5.67 -9.33
N TYR A 48 -2.87 -4.78 -9.31
CA TYR A 48 -1.55 -5.07 -9.87
C TYR A 48 -0.92 -6.30 -9.23
N LYS A 49 -1.02 -6.48 -7.91
CA LYS A 49 -0.54 -7.69 -7.22
C LYS A 49 -1.25 -8.95 -7.72
N PHE A 50 -2.56 -8.92 -7.97
CA PHE A 50 -3.28 -10.04 -8.62
C PHE A 50 -2.75 -10.35 -10.02
N ILE A 51 -2.51 -9.34 -10.86
CA ILE A 51 -1.95 -9.54 -12.21
C ILE A 51 -0.60 -10.26 -12.12
N ASN A 52 0.30 -9.84 -11.23
CA ASN A 52 1.62 -10.49 -11.11
C ASN A 52 1.55 -11.85 -10.43
N ALA A 53 0.55 -12.07 -9.58
CA ALA A 53 0.36 -13.36 -8.93
C ALA A 53 -0.06 -14.45 -9.93
N GLN A 54 -0.66 -14.07 -11.07
CA GLN A 54 -1.18 -14.97 -12.11
C GLN A 54 -2.11 -16.06 -11.52
N ILE A 55 -2.93 -15.65 -10.55
CA ILE A 55 -3.95 -16.50 -9.92
C ILE A 55 -5.31 -16.17 -10.53
N PHE A 56 -6.06 -17.21 -10.87
CA PHE A 56 -7.33 -17.08 -11.58
C PHE A 56 -8.38 -17.97 -10.97
N ARG A 57 -9.62 -17.48 -10.97
CA ARG A 57 -10.76 -18.37 -10.74
C ARG A 57 -10.98 -19.25 -11.97
N LYS A 58 -11.46 -20.46 -11.73
CA LYS A 58 -11.72 -21.44 -12.80
C LYS A 58 -12.88 -21.01 -13.69
N ASP A 59 -13.86 -20.31 -13.13
CA ASP A 59 -15.09 -19.87 -13.78
C ASP A 59 -14.93 -18.60 -14.63
N PHE A 60 -13.78 -17.91 -14.56
CA PHE A 60 -13.50 -16.80 -15.46
C PHE A 60 -13.37 -17.28 -16.91
N ASN A 61 -14.08 -16.62 -17.80
CA ASN A 61 -13.98 -16.86 -19.24
C ASN A 61 -12.65 -16.32 -19.80
N SER A 62 -12.38 -16.62 -21.08
CA SER A 62 -11.11 -16.24 -21.72
C SER A 62 -10.92 -14.71 -21.81
N GLU A 63 -11.99 -13.95 -22.03
CA GLU A 63 -11.94 -12.49 -22.12
C GLU A 63 -11.64 -11.85 -20.76
N GLU A 64 -12.26 -12.36 -19.69
CA GLU A 64 -12.02 -11.93 -18.31
C GLU A 64 -10.58 -12.21 -17.88
N LYS A 65 -10.06 -13.41 -18.18
CA LYS A 65 -8.65 -13.76 -17.92
C LYS A 65 -7.70 -12.86 -18.70
N ALA A 66 -8.05 -12.52 -19.95
CA ALA A 66 -7.22 -11.66 -20.80
C ALA A 66 -7.05 -10.23 -20.24
N LEU A 67 -7.93 -9.77 -19.33
CA LEU A 67 -7.76 -8.47 -18.66
C LEU A 67 -6.57 -8.45 -17.68
N PHE A 68 -6.14 -9.59 -17.14
CA PHE A 68 -5.02 -9.68 -16.20
C PHE A 68 -3.69 -9.87 -16.94
N ASN A 69 -3.37 -8.89 -17.78
CA ASN A 69 -2.22 -8.94 -18.69
C ASN A 69 -1.15 -7.90 -18.34
N GLU A 70 -0.01 -8.00 -19.03
CA GLU A 70 1.14 -7.09 -18.83
C GLU A 70 0.83 -5.64 -19.22
N GLU A 71 -0.04 -5.40 -20.22
CA GLU A 71 -0.41 -4.04 -20.66
C GLU A 71 -1.17 -3.30 -19.55
N ASN A 72 -2.18 -3.94 -18.95
CA ASN A 72 -2.91 -3.39 -17.83
C ASN A 72 -2.01 -3.20 -16.60
N SER A 73 -1.07 -4.12 -16.36
CA SER A 73 -0.04 -3.98 -15.31
C SER A 73 0.83 -2.73 -15.53
N LYS A 74 1.23 -2.45 -16.79
CA LYS A 74 1.99 -1.23 -17.14
C LYS A 74 1.17 0.02 -16.93
N ILE A 75 -0.10 0.04 -17.36
CA ILE A 75 -1.01 1.17 -17.16
C ILE A 75 -1.17 1.48 -15.66
N ILE A 76 -1.43 0.46 -14.85
CA ILE A 76 -1.57 0.62 -13.39
C ILE A 76 -0.28 1.19 -12.78
N ASN A 77 0.88 0.62 -13.10
CA ASN A 77 2.16 1.12 -12.57
C ASN A 77 2.43 2.59 -12.96
N GLN A 78 2.05 3.01 -14.17
CA GLN A 78 2.19 4.40 -14.61
C GLN A 78 1.27 5.34 -13.81
N ILE A 79 0.02 4.94 -13.57
CA ILE A 79 -0.94 5.70 -12.76
C ILE A 79 -0.41 5.86 -11.32
N ILE A 80 -0.02 4.75 -10.70
CA ILE A 80 0.50 4.74 -9.32
C ILE A 80 1.77 5.60 -9.23
N GLY A 81 2.69 5.45 -10.20
CA GLY A 81 3.93 6.23 -10.22
C GLY A 81 3.69 7.73 -10.36
N ARG A 82 2.78 8.15 -11.24
CA ARG A 82 2.38 9.56 -11.40
C ARG A 82 1.73 10.10 -10.13
N PHE A 83 0.96 9.29 -9.42
CA PHE A 83 0.33 9.70 -8.17
C PHE A 83 1.39 9.93 -7.08
N PHE A 84 2.22 8.91 -6.80
CA PHE A 84 3.20 9.00 -5.72
C PHE A 84 4.38 9.93 -6.01
N SER A 85 4.68 10.24 -7.29
CA SER A 85 5.66 11.27 -7.64
C SER A 85 5.28 12.67 -7.17
N LYS A 86 3.98 12.92 -6.97
CA LYS A 86 3.44 14.20 -6.47
C LYS A 86 3.40 14.26 -4.95
N VAL A 87 3.72 13.17 -4.23
CA VAL A 87 3.69 13.11 -2.76
C VAL A 87 5.02 13.61 -2.20
N ASP A 88 4.92 14.68 -1.42
CA ASP A 88 6.00 15.42 -0.77
C ASP A 88 5.50 16.13 0.49
N ASN A 89 6.35 16.92 1.15
CA ASN A 89 5.99 17.69 2.34
C ASN A 89 4.79 18.64 2.15
N GLY A 90 4.60 19.19 0.94
CA GLY A 90 3.50 20.13 0.68
C GLY A 90 2.15 19.44 0.49
N THR A 91 2.16 18.15 0.16
CA THR A 91 0.96 17.42 -0.29
C THR A 91 0.56 16.26 0.61
N ILE A 92 1.48 15.69 1.39
CA ILE A 92 1.21 14.52 2.24
C ILE A 92 0.08 14.76 3.26
N ALA A 93 -0.10 16.00 3.72
CA ALA A 93 -1.19 16.39 4.62
C ALA A 93 -2.59 16.09 4.05
N ASN A 94 -2.73 16.02 2.72
CA ASN A 94 -3.97 15.63 2.07
C ASN A 94 -4.41 14.20 2.40
N TYR A 95 -3.55 13.36 2.98
CA TYR A 95 -3.81 11.96 3.26
C TYR A 95 -3.83 11.62 4.76
N PHE A 96 -3.82 12.64 5.62
CA PHE A 96 -3.92 12.45 7.07
C PHE A 96 -5.29 11.93 7.47
N GLY A 97 -5.33 10.82 8.21
CA GLY A 97 -6.56 10.16 8.67
C GLY A 97 -7.45 9.60 7.55
N LYS A 98 -6.89 9.40 6.34
CA LYS A 98 -7.65 8.92 5.17
C LYS A 98 -7.32 7.50 4.75
N ILE A 99 -6.25 6.89 5.26
CA ILE A 99 -5.84 5.54 4.87
C ILE A 99 -6.80 4.53 5.48
N GLU A 100 -7.40 3.68 4.64
CA GLU A 100 -8.19 2.56 5.12
C GLU A 100 -7.29 1.55 5.84
N ARG A 101 -7.75 1.03 6.99
CA ARG A 101 -6.94 0.14 7.85
C ARG A 101 -6.36 -1.07 7.11
N GLU A 102 -7.11 -1.65 6.17
CA GLU A 102 -6.69 -2.81 5.37
C GLU A 102 -5.53 -2.50 4.41
N TYR A 103 -5.25 -1.21 4.19
CA TYR A 103 -4.26 -0.68 3.24
C TYR A 103 -3.01 -0.08 3.89
N ILE A 104 -2.86 -0.18 5.21
CA ILE A 104 -1.69 0.35 5.94
C ILE A 104 -0.39 -0.25 5.39
N GLU A 105 -0.31 -1.57 5.27
CA GLU A 105 0.88 -2.23 4.72
C GLU A 105 1.14 -1.84 3.26
N ASP A 106 0.08 -1.75 2.46
CA ASP A 106 0.20 -1.41 1.04
C ASP A 106 0.70 0.03 0.84
N VAL A 107 0.24 0.99 1.64
CA VAL A 107 0.69 2.37 1.51
C VAL A 107 2.15 2.52 1.93
N LEU A 108 2.61 1.78 2.94
CA LEU A 108 4.01 1.75 3.34
C LEU A 108 4.89 1.10 2.25
N GLU A 109 4.43 0.00 1.65
CA GLU A 109 5.08 -0.64 0.51
C GLU A 109 5.20 0.33 -0.69
N LEU A 110 4.15 1.11 -0.95
CA LEU A 110 4.14 2.14 -2.00
C LEU A 110 5.05 3.32 -1.66
N PHE A 111 5.08 3.77 -0.39
CA PHE A 111 5.98 4.81 0.07
C PHE A 111 7.44 4.39 -0.12
N ASP A 112 7.76 3.14 0.15
CA ASP A 112 9.09 2.58 -0.12
C ASP A 112 9.38 2.50 -1.63
N LYS A 113 8.51 1.81 -2.38
CA LYS A 113 8.65 1.59 -3.83
C LYS A 113 8.89 2.88 -4.60
N TYR A 114 8.17 3.96 -4.25
CA TYR A 114 8.27 5.27 -4.90
C TYR A 114 9.13 6.28 -4.12
N LYS A 115 9.91 5.82 -3.14
CA LYS A 115 10.88 6.61 -2.36
C LYS A 115 10.27 7.88 -1.76
N VAL A 116 8.99 7.83 -1.36
CA VAL A 116 8.25 8.97 -0.77
C VAL A 116 8.97 9.45 0.49
N HIS A 117 9.50 8.52 1.28
CA HIS A 117 10.30 8.78 2.47
C HIS A 117 11.50 9.72 2.24
N LYS A 118 12.02 9.84 0.99
CA LYS A 118 13.10 10.77 0.65
C LYS A 118 12.63 12.20 0.32
N ARG A 119 11.32 12.43 0.22
CA ARG A 119 10.70 13.70 -0.17
C ARG A 119 9.86 14.33 0.94
N ILE A 120 9.74 13.65 2.08
CA ILE A 120 9.01 14.12 3.25
C ILE A 120 9.95 14.22 4.44
N SER A 121 9.68 15.16 5.34
CA SER A 121 10.39 15.26 6.62
C SER A 121 9.86 14.22 7.61
N TRP A 122 10.64 13.98 8.66
CA TRP A 122 10.18 13.18 9.79
C TRP A 122 8.87 13.73 10.39
N ASP A 123 8.75 15.05 10.62
CA ASP A 123 7.54 15.65 11.20
C ASP A 123 6.29 15.34 10.38
N SER A 124 6.37 15.48 9.05
CA SER A 124 5.27 15.15 8.14
C SER A 124 4.94 13.66 8.16
N PHE A 125 5.96 12.80 8.17
CA PHE A 125 5.76 11.36 8.23
C PHE A 125 5.18 10.90 9.57
N LYS A 126 5.67 11.43 10.68
CA LYS A 126 5.14 11.18 12.02
C LYS A 126 3.69 11.62 12.14
N HIS A 127 3.34 12.80 11.63
CA HIS A 127 1.94 13.22 11.60
C HIS A 127 1.07 12.33 10.69
N PHE A 128 1.61 11.85 9.56
CA PHE A 128 0.93 10.86 8.73
C PHE A 128 0.65 9.56 9.49
N ILE A 129 1.64 9.06 10.23
CA ILE A 129 1.54 7.87 11.09
C ILE A 129 0.48 8.06 12.17
N ASP A 130 0.60 9.14 12.95
CA ASP A 130 -0.25 9.44 14.10
C ASP A 130 -1.72 9.62 13.65
N SER A 131 -1.95 10.40 12.59
CA SER A 131 -3.30 10.68 12.07
C SER A 131 -4.00 9.45 11.48
N ASN A 132 -3.24 8.53 10.87
CA ASN A 132 -3.78 7.29 10.30
C ASN A 132 -3.73 6.12 11.30
N HIS A 133 -3.32 6.36 12.54
CA HIS A 133 -3.20 5.35 13.59
C HIS A 133 -2.37 4.14 13.15
N ILE A 134 -1.27 4.38 12.42
CA ILE A 134 -0.42 3.31 11.87
C ILE A 134 0.38 2.67 13.01
N PRO A 135 0.22 1.36 13.29
CA PRO A 135 1.02 0.68 14.30
C PRO A 135 2.51 0.71 13.98
N LEU A 136 3.34 0.99 14.99
CA LEU A 136 4.80 1.09 14.84
C LEU A 136 5.42 -0.19 14.27
N PHE A 137 4.86 -1.35 14.61
CA PHE A 137 5.27 -2.64 14.09
C PHE A 137 5.32 -2.69 12.55
N TYR A 138 4.37 -2.07 11.84
CA TYR A 138 4.40 -2.06 10.38
C TYR A 138 5.51 -1.16 9.80
N ILE A 139 5.87 -0.10 10.52
CA ILE A 139 6.91 0.84 10.08
C ILE A 139 8.29 0.18 10.23
N VAL A 140 8.54 -0.53 11.33
CA VAL A 140 9.83 -1.17 11.58
C VAL A 140 10.14 -2.33 10.61
N GLU A 141 9.14 -2.85 9.91
CA GLU A 141 9.33 -3.85 8.85
C GLU A 141 9.77 -3.21 7.51
N CYS A 142 9.66 -1.88 7.37
CA CYS A 142 10.01 -1.16 6.16
C CYS A 142 11.46 -0.65 6.20
N GLU A 143 12.43 -1.52 5.92
CA GLU A 143 13.88 -1.26 6.06
C GLU A 143 14.34 0.12 5.55
N LYS A 144 13.97 0.53 4.33
CA LYS A 144 14.43 1.81 3.77
C LYS A 144 13.76 3.03 4.40
N ILE A 145 12.52 2.89 4.89
CA ILE A 145 11.85 3.94 5.67
C ILE A 145 12.56 4.07 7.01
N VAL A 146 12.83 2.94 7.69
CA VAL A 146 13.60 2.90 8.94
C VAL A 146 14.96 3.58 8.75
N ASN A 147 15.73 3.17 7.74
CA ASN A 147 17.05 3.75 7.47
C ASN A 147 17.01 5.25 7.14
N THR A 148 15.89 5.78 6.66
CA THR A 148 15.75 7.21 6.34
C THR A 148 15.47 8.06 7.58
N PHE A 149 14.76 7.50 8.56
CA PHE A 149 14.37 8.17 9.80
C PHE A 149 14.96 7.46 11.03
N ASP A 150 16.17 6.92 10.90
CA ASP A 150 16.76 5.95 11.85
C ASP A 150 16.73 6.47 13.29
N ASN A 151 17.31 7.65 13.52
CA ASN A 151 17.33 8.28 14.85
C ASN A 151 15.93 8.56 15.38
N ASP A 152 15.04 9.07 14.52
CA ASP A 152 13.70 9.48 14.93
C ASP A 152 12.81 8.29 15.28
N ILE A 153 12.88 7.20 14.49
CA ILE A 153 12.17 5.95 14.74
C ILE A 153 12.72 5.27 15.99
N LYS A 154 14.05 5.28 16.19
CA LYS A 154 14.67 4.77 17.42
C LYS A 154 14.15 5.51 18.65
N GLU A 155 14.09 6.85 18.61
CA GLU A 155 13.50 7.63 19.70
C GLU A 155 12.03 7.32 19.92
N LEU A 156 11.25 7.14 18.85
CA LEU A 156 9.84 6.80 18.92
C LEU A 156 9.63 5.46 19.62
N ILE A 157 10.41 4.44 19.25
CA ILE A 157 10.41 3.11 19.87
C ILE A 157 10.77 3.19 21.36
N LEU A 158 11.81 3.96 21.71
CA LEU A 158 12.27 4.09 23.10
C LEU A 158 11.25 4.81 24.01
N LYS A 159 10.40 5.67 23.43
CA LYS A 159 9.34 6.39 24.16
C LYS A 159 8.06 5.56 24.30
N ASP A 160 7.90 4.49 23.52
CA ASP A 160 6.74 3.61 23.57
C ASP A 160 7.02 2.37 24.43
N ASN A 161 6.44 2.35 25.63
CA ASN A 161 6.57 1.22 26.56
C ASN A 161 6.10 -0.11 25.96
N GLN A 162 5.15 -0.11 25.01
CA GLN A 162 4.67 -1.34 24.35
C GLN A 162 5.67 -1.87 23.31
N SER A 163 6.49 -0.99 22.75
CA SER A 163 7.50 -1.35 21.76
C SER A 163 8.70 -2.08 22.38
N ILE A 164 8.98 -1.85 23.66
CA ILE A 164 10.00 -2.60 24.43
C ILE A 164 9.62 -4.08 24.52
N ASP A 165 8.36 -4.40 24.83
CA ASP A 165 7.88 -5.78 24.91
C ASP A 165 7.93 -6.52 23.55
N LEU A 166 7.65 -5.79 22.47
CA LEU A 166 7.74 -6.28 21.08
C LEU A 166 9.20 -6.61 20.70
N LEU A 167 10.15 -5.73 21.03
CA LEU A 167 11.58 -5.96 20.79
C LEU A 167 12.11 -7.14 21.60
N ILE A 168 11.72 -7.23 22.87
CA ILE A 168 12.12 -8.35 23.75
C ILE A 168 11.60 -9.68 23.17
N THR A 169 10.35 -9.71 22.71
CA THR A 169 9.72 -10.93 22.19
C THR A 169 10.31 -11.38 20.86
N LYS A 170 10.69 -10.44 19.97
CA LYS A 170 11.16 -10.75 18.60
C LYS A 170 12.66 -11.02 18.50
N TYR A 171 13.48 -10.42 19.38
CA TYR A 171 14.95 -10.43 19.21
C TYR A 171 15.75 -10.86 20.45
N LEU A 172 15.16 -10.88 21.65
CA LEU A 172 15.88 -11.17 22.91
C LEU A 172 15.37 -12.42 23.63
N LYS A 173 14.47 -13.18 23.01
CA LYS A 173 14.01 -14.50 23.47
C LYS A 173 14.42 -15.59 22.51
#